data_AF-A0A351C396-F1
#
_entry.id   AF-A0A351C396-F1
#
_cell.length_a   1.000
_cell.length_b   1.000
_cell.length_c   1.000
_cell.angle_alpha   90.00
_cell.angle_beta   90.00
_cell.angle_gamma   90.00
#
_symmetry.space_group_name_H-M   'P 1'
#
loop_
_entity.id
_entity.type
_entity.pdbx_description
1 polymer ?
#
loop_
_entity_poly.entity_id
_entity_poly.type
_entity_poly.pdbx_seq_one_letter_code
_entity_poly.pdbx_strand_id
1 'polypeptide(L)'
;MPKFKFNIILALLFFTLIFENNTAVSQPYPGYTLYTASSTRTNLLDLNNNIVKFWTHTRSGGYSVYLLRNGDLMRPAASTGSPINGGAAAGIVQKYSWSGSLIWEFTYSSNTYRTHHDICPMPNGNVLLIAWEVKTAAEAVAAGLNHSAVIWPDHIIEVQPSGSNGGTIVWKWHFWDHLIQDFDSTKANYGVVADHPELLNINEGSAGSGDWMHINGISYNERLDQIVISSHELDEIYVIDHSTTTEEAAGHTGGRYGKGGDILYRWGRPSNYGAPGPQIFNVVHSGSWVPDSVPGGGNLMAFNNREGTNASMVVEIIPPQDSLGFFYLAPGTAYGPATHTWSYSASGFYSNHLGGLQRLPNGNTMISESTSGNLFEVNSAGNIVWNFSPGGQIVRVLRYGFEYPGLVGISNTNSAIPENYSLEQNYPNPFNPVTTIRYSVPKSSIVSLKIYDVLGNEIRTIVNEEKQNSGSHSAVWDGRTDNGMNAASGVYFYKLTADNYANTMKMILTK
;
A
#
# COMPACT_ATOMS: atom_id res chain seq x y z
N MET A 1 25.02 -22.26 83.65
CA MET A 1 25.79 -21.01 83.42
C MET A 1 26.32 -21.04 81.99
N PRO A 2 26.38 -19.92 81.24
CA PRO A 2 25.36 -18.94 80.87
C PRO A 2 24.99 -19.02 79.37
N LYS A 3 23.87 -18.37 79.03
CA LYS A 3 23.33 -18.13 77.68
C LYS A 3 24.21 -17.11 76.93
N PHE A 4 24.59 -17.38 75.68
CA PHE A 4 24.97 -16.34 74.72
C PHE A 4 23.89 -16.20 73.66
N LYS A 5 23.27 -15.01 73.64
CA LYS A 5 22.34 -14.56 72.61
C LYS A 5 23.16 -14.13 71.40
N PHE A 6 22.79 -14.59 70.21
CA PHE A 6 23.21 -13.95 68.96
C PHE A 6 21.96 -13.37 68.29
N ASN A 7 21.91 -12.05 68.20
CA ASN A 7 20.88 -11.31 67.49
C ASN A 7 21.10 -11.47 65.98
N ILE A 8 20.13 -12.01 65.26
CA ILE A 8 20.07 -11.91 63.80
C ILE A 8 19.26 -10.66 63.47
N ILE A 9 19.94 -9.60 63.02
CA ILE A 9 19.30 -8.45 62.40
C ILE A 9 19.14 -8.79 60.92
N LEU A 10 17.91 -9.02 60.49
CA LEU A 10 17.55 -9.22 59.09
C LEU A 10 17.43 -7.82 58.43
N ALA A 11 18.42 -7.42 57.63
CA ALA A 11 18.32 -6.22 56.82
C ALA A 11 17.53 -6.53 55.53
N LEU A 12 16.25 -6.16 55.52
CA LEU A 12 15.41 -6.15 54.32
C LEU A 12 15.80 -4.93 53.46
N LEU A 13 16.58 -5.16 52.41
CA LEU A 13 16.79 -4.20 51.32
C LEU A 13 15.53 -4.17 50.46
N PHE A 14 14.67 -3.16 50.68
CA PHE A 14 13.62 -2.79 49.73
C PHE A 14 14.29 -2.13 48.51
N PHE A 15 14.38 -2.86 47.41
CA PHE A 15 14.61 -2.26 46.09
C PHE A 15 13.28 -1.66 45.63
N THR A 16 13.11 -0.35 45.79
CA THR A 16 12.11 0.42 45.07
C THR A 16 12.52 0.43 43.60
N LEU A 17 11.89 -0.42 42.78
CA LEU A 17 11.89 -0.26 41.32
C LEU A 17 11.15 1.04 41.02
N ILE A 18 11.91 2.09 40.74
CA ILE A 18 11.39 3.26 40.04
C ILE A 18 11.13 2.77 38.62
N PHE A 19 9.87 2.44 38.33
CA PHE A 19 9.41 2.42 36.95
C PHE A 19 9.47 3.87 36.46
N GLU A 20 10.54 4.24 35.76
CA GLU A 20 10.45 5.35 34.84
C GLU A 20 9.35 4.97 33.83
N ASN A 21 8.19 5.60 33.99
CA ASN A 21 7.22 5.72 32.92
C ASN A 21 7.86 6.53 31.80
N ASN A 22 8.74 5.90 31.02
CA ASN A 22 8.96 6.31 29.65
C ASN A 22 7.64 6.08 28.94
N THR A 23 6.77 7.10 28.96
CA THR A 23 5.78 7.27 27.90
C THR A 23 6.60 7.33 26.62
N ALA A 24 6.80 6.19 25.96
CA ALA A 24 7.39 6.14 24.65
C ALA A 24 6.46 6.95 23.76
N VAL A 25 6.78 8.23 23.55
CA VAL A 25 6.15 9.06 22.53
C VAL A 25 6.46 8.31 21.25
N SER A 26 5.47 7.60 20.68
CA SER A 26 5.73 6.79 19.49
C SER A 26 6.23 7.73 18.40
N GLN A 27 7.45 7.51 17.95
CA GLN A 27 8.09 8.37 16.96
C GLN A 27 7.43 8.14 15.59
N PRO A 28 7.44 9.15 14.70
CA PRO A 28 7.04 8.94 13.33
C PRO A 28 7.93 7.94 12.61
N TYR A 29 7.40 7.28 11.59
CA TYR A 29 8.11 6.26 10.85
C TYR A 29 9.28 6.89 10.07
N PRO A 30 10.54 6.48 10.35
CA PRO A 30 11.71 7.04 9.68
C PRO A 30 11.66 6.77 8.18
N GLY A 31 11.79 7.82 7.38
CA GLY A 31 11.72 7.69 5.92
C GLY A 31 11.47 9.02 5.20
N TYR A 32 11.04 8.90 3.95
CA TYR A 32 10.68 10.00 3.09
C TYR A 32 9.22 9.91 2.61
N THR A 33 8.54 11.05 2.58
CA THR A 33 7.14 11.17 2.16
C THR A 33 7.08 11.64 0.70
N LEU A 34 6.51 10.82 -0.19
CA LEU A 34 6.27 11.14 -1.59
C LEU A 34 4.84 11.64 -1.77
N TYR A 35 4.68 12.76 -2.47
CA TYR A 35 3.37 13.32 -2.79
C TYR A 35 3.38 14.16 -4.07
N THR A 36 2.22 14.28 -4.71
CA THR A 36 2.01 15.19 -5.84
C THR A 36 1.76 16.59 -5.31
N ALA A 37 2.69 17.52 -5.52
CA ALA A 37 2.63 18.90 -5.02
C ALA A 37 1.82 19.83 -5.95
N SER A 38 1.75 19.49 -7.23
CA SER A 38 0.87 20.12 -8.22
C SER A 38 0.66 19.16 -9.38
N SER A 39 -0.23 19.49 -10.31
CA SER A 39 -0.48 18.65 -11.50
C SER A 39 0.77 18.35 -12.34
N THR A 40 1.85 19.14 -12.19
CA THR A 40 3.11 18.98 -12.92
C THR A 40 4.34 18.82 -12.02
N ARG A 41 4.15 18.59 -10.71
CA ARG A 41 5.27 18.44 -9.76
C ARG A 41 5.02 17.36 -8.72
N THR A 42 6.00 16.49 -8.55
CA THR A 42 6.06 15.50 -7.47
C THR A 42 7.23 15.82 -6.55
N ASN A 43 7.01 15.77 -5.24
CA ASN A 43 8.02 16.05 -4.22
C ASN A 43 8.25 14.81 -3.34
N LEU A 44 9.49 14.69 -2.86
CA LEU A 44 9.93 13.77 -1.82
C LEU A 44 10.44 14.59 -0.64
N LEU A 45 9.86 14.36 0.52
CA LEU A 45 10.02 15.18 1.73
C LEU A 45 10.67 14.35 2.85
N ASP A 46 11.61 14.93 3.59
CA ASP A 46 12.10 14.33 4.84
C ASP A 46 11.13 14.59 6.02
N LEU A 47 11.42 14.03 7.19
CA LEU A 47 10.59 14.23 8.39
C LEU A 47 10.63 15.66 8.95
N ASN A 48 11.63 16.46 8.56
CA ASN A 48 11.80 17.86 8.95
C ASN A 48 11.12 18.82 7.95
N ASN A 49 10.30 18.28 7.04
CA ASN A 49 9.57 19.01 6.01
C ASN A 49 10.47 19.68 4.95
N ASN A 50 11.70 19.19 4.75
CA ASN A 50 12.54 19.64 3.65
C ASN A 50 12.30 18.79 2.40
N ILE A 51 12.17 19.44 1.24
CA ILE A 51 12.10 18.76 -0.04
C ILE A 51 13.52 18.28 -0.39
N VAL A 52 13.76 16.97 -0.32
CA VAL A 52 15.06 16.36 -0.63
C VAL A 52 15.19 15.98 -2.11
N LYS A 53 14.05 15.79 -2.78
CA LYS A 53 13.98 15.53 -4.22
C LYS A 53 12.65 16.03 -4.77
N PHE A 54 12.66 16.46 -6.03
CA PHE A 54 11.43 16.69 -6.79
C PHE A 54 11.60 16.28 -8.25
N TRP A 55 10.47 16.01 -8.90
CA TRP A 55 10.34 15.77 -10.34
C TRP A 55 9.40 16.80 -10.93
N THR A 56 9.79 17.39 -12.06
CA THR A 56 8.95 18.28 -12.85
C THR A 56 8.48 17.52 -14.08
N HIS A 57 7.20 17.70 -14.41
CA HIS A 57 6.55 16.97 -15.46
C HIS A 57 6.02 17.91 -16.55
N THR A 58 6.05 17.45 -17.79
CA THR A 58 5.54 18.22 -18.93
C THR A 58 4.02 18.07 -19.12
N ARG A 59 3.41 17.02 -18.54
CA ARG A 59 1.98 16.76 -18.58
C ARG A 59 1.34 16.87 -17.20
N SER A 60 0.14 17.42 -17.16
CA SER A 60 -0.70 17.44 -15.96
C SER A 60 -1.12 16.01 -15.55
N GLY A 61 -1.51 15.82 -14.28
CA GLY A 61 -1.99 14.56 -13.73
C GLY A 61 -1.32 14.24 -12.40
N GLY A 62 -1.07 12.95 -12.14
CA GLY A 62 -0.42 12.51 -10.92
C GLY A 62 -1.39 12.26 -9.77
N TYR A 63 -2.53 11.61 -10.04
CA TYR A 63 -3.48 11.17 -9.02
C TYR A 63 -2.76 10.33 -7.94
N SER A 64 -2.03 9.31 -8.36
CA SER A 64 -1.09 8.56 -7.54
C SER A 64 0.32 8.63 -8.09
N VAL A 65 1.31 8.60 -7.22
CA VAL A 65 2.73 8.65 -7.58
C VAL A 65 3.47 7.61 -6.78
N TYR A 66 4.29 6.81 -7.45
CA TYR A 66 4.99 5.69 -6.84
C TYR A 66 6.49 5.83 -7.07
N LEU A 67 7.26 5.65 -6.01
CA LEU A 67 8.69 5.43 -6.12
C LEU A 67 8.89 3.94 -6.35
N LEU A 68 9.57 3.57 -7.42
CA LEU A 68 9.88 2.19 -7.76
C LEU A 68 11.16 1.74 -7.04
N ARG A 69 11.36 0.43 -6.91
CA ARG A 69 12.51 -0.16 -6.20
C ARG A 69 13.86 0.20 -6.82
N ASN A 70 13.90 0.64 -8.07
CA ASN A 70 15.12 1.10 -8.73
C ASN A 70 15.34 2.62 -8.63
N GLY A 71 14.46 3.34 -7.91
CA GLY A 71 14.50 4.79 -7.74
C GLY A 71 13.75 5.59 -8.81
N ASP A 72 13.21 4.94 -9.83
CA ASP A 72 12.38 5.64 -10.81
C ASP A 72 11.02 6.04 -10.20
N LEU A 73 10.43 7.09 -10.74
CA LEU A 73 9.07 7.52 -10.40
C LEU A 73 8.09 7.02 -11.45
N MET A 74 6.98 6.41 -11.05
CA MET A 74 5.86 6.07 -11.93
C MET A 74 4.62 6.89 -11.56
N ARG A 75 3.89 7.37 -12.58
CA ARG A 75 2.70 8.22 -12.40
C ARG A 75 1.71 8.14 -13.58
N PRO A 76 0.40 8.36 -13.35
CA PRO A 76 -0.55 8.63 -14.42
C PRO A 76 -0.42 10.09 -14.90
N ALA A 77 -0.79 10.33 -16.15
CA ALA A 77 -0.78 11.64 -16.80
C ALA A 77 -1.97 11.81 -17.74
N ALA A 78 -2.36 13.06 -17.97
CA ALA A 78 -3.46 13.38 -18.86
C ALA A 78 -3.05 13.19 -20.34
N SER A 79 -3.85 12.42 -21.07
CA SER A 79 -3.93 12.45 -22.53
C SER A 79 -4.75 13.65 -23.00
N THR A 80 -4.68 13.95 -24.30
CA THR A 80 -5.48 15.00 -24.96
C THR A 80 -6.41 14.39 -26.00
N GLY A 81 -7.60 14.97 -26.17
CA GLY A 81 -8.49 14.65 -27.29
C GLY A 81 -9.39 13.43 -27.13
N SER A 82 -9.44 12.81 -25.94
CA SER A 82 -10.44 11.77 -25.66
C SER A 82 -11.80 12.41 -25.32
N PRO A 83 -12.91 11.89 -25.87
CA PRO A 83 -14.26 12.32 -25.50
C PRO A 83 -14.70 11.79 -24.13
N ILE A 84 -13.98 10.81 -23.56
CA ILE A 84 -14.25 10.23 -22.24
C ILE A 84 -13.56 11.11 -21.21
N ASN A 85 -14.34 11.80 -20.38
CA ASN A 85 -13.80 12.77 -19.44
C ASN A 85 -14.63 12.83 -18.15
N GLY A 86 -14.18 12.09 -17.13
CA GLY A 86 -14.73 12.09 -15.77
C GLY A 86 -13.69 12.50 -14.73
N GLY A 87 -13.92 12.11 -13.47
CA GLY A 87 -13.01 12.38 -12.36
C GLY A 87 -11.60 11.85 -12.63
N ALA A 88 -10.57 12.67 -12.40
CA ALA A 88 -9.16 12.29 -12.58
C ALA A 88 -8.84 11.58 -13.92
N ALA A 89 -9.51 11.95 -15.00
CA ALA A 89 -9.26 11.37 -16.32
C ALA A 89 -7.78 11.52 -16.72
N ALA A 90 -7.13 10.40 -17.01
CA ALA A 90 -5.72 10.32 -17.33
C ALA A 90 -5.57 10.01 -18.83
N GLY A 91 -5.30 8.76 -19.18
CA GLY A 91 -5.06 8.26 -20.53
C GLY A 91 -3.59 7.94 -20.82
N ILE A 92 -2.66 8.31 -19.93
CA ILE A 92 -1.23 8.05 -20.06
C ILE A 92 -0.66 7.57 -18.72
N VAL A 93 0.34 6.68 -18.77
CA VAL A 93 1.25 6.39 -17.65
C VAL A 93 2.68 6.71 -18.05
N GLN A 94 3.44 7.29 -17.13
CA GLN A 94 4.81 7.72 -17.34
C GLN A 94 5.74 7.13 -16.28
N LYS A 95 6.98 6.83 -16.70
CA LYS A 95 8.11 6.54 -15.82
C LYS A 95 9.19 7.60 -16.01
N TYR A 96 9.66 8.18 -14.92
CA TYR A 96 10.76 9.13 -14.87
C TYR A 96 11.94 8.52 -14.13
N SER A 97 13.15 8.77 -14.61
CA SER A 97 14.37 8.41 -13.89
C SER A 97 14.47 9.16 -12.56
N TRP A 98 15.33 8.69 -11.67
CA TRP A 98 15.71 9.45 -10.47
C TRP A 98 16.14 10.89 -10.83
N SER A 99 16.94 11.09 -11.88
CA SER A 99 17.40 12.42 -12.32
C SER A 99 16.30 13.33 -12.87
N GLY A 100 15.09 12.82 -13.13
CA GLY A 100 13.97 13.61 -13.66
C GLY A 100 13.77 13.53 -15.17
N SER A 101 14.43 12.60 -15.86
CA SER A 101 14.23 12.37 -17.30
C SER A 101 13.05 11.44 -17.54
N LEU A 102 12.16 11.76 -18.48
CA LEU A 102 11.12 10.82 -18.93
C LEU A 102 11.81 9.66 -19.66
N ILE A 103 11.62 8.43 -19.18
CA ILE A 103 12.28 7.23 -19.71
C ILE A 103 11.31 6.21 -20.28
N TRP A 104 10.02 6.32 -19.94
CA TRP A 104 8.97 5.50 -20.53
C TRP A 104 7.62 6.21 -20.47
N GLU A 105 6.79 6.05 -21.50
CA GLU A 105 5.40 6.52 -21.55
C GLU A 105 4.52 5.46 -22.23
N PHE A 106 3.30 5.25 -21.75
CA PHE A 106 2.31 4.41 -22.41
C PHE A 106 0.97 5.12 -22.45
N THR A 107 0.33 5.13 -23.62
CA THR A 107 -0.96 5.77 -23.83
C THR A 107 -2.04 4.71 -23.96
N TYR A 108 -3.07 4.81 -23.13
CA TYR A 108 -4.29 4.00 -23.21
C TYR A 108 -5.50 4.93 -23.15
N SER A 109 -5.82 5.48 -24.32
CA SER A 109 -6.83 6.52 -24.49
C SER A 109 -7.35 6.47 -25.92
N SER A 110 -8.66 6.36 -26.09
CA SER A 110 -9.36 6.36 -27.36
C SER A 110 -10.74 7.03 -27.20
N ASN A 111 -11.62 6.82 -28.18
CA ASN A 111 -13.03 7.21 -28.09
C ASN A 111 -13.89 6.22 -27.31
N THR A 112 -13.37 5.01 -27.05
CA THR A 112 -14.11 3.92 -26.40
C THR A 112 -13.46 3.43 -25.11
N TYR A 113 -12.29 3.93 -24.74
CA TYR A 113 -11.67 3.65 -23.44
C TYR A 113 -10.69 4.75 -23.03
N ARG A 114 -10.45 4.91 -21.72
CA ARG A 114 -9.44 5.85 -21.19
C ARG A 114 -9.06 5.47 -19.76
N THR A 115 -7.77 5.48 -19.41
CA THR A 115 -7.36 5.35 -18.01
C THR A 115 -7.76 6.56 -17.17
N HIS A 116 -7.98 6.34 -15.88
CA HIS A 116 -8.26 7.39 -14.90
C HIS A 116 -7.73 7.00 -13.53
N HIS A 117 -7.70 7.98 -12.62
CA HIS A 117 -7.37 7.77 -11.22
C HIS A 117 -6.03 7.03 -11.01
N ASP A 118 -6.07 5.86 -10.40
CA ASP A 118 -4.93 5.18 -9.79
C ASP A 118 -4.30 4.13 -10.71
N ILE A 119 -3.05 3.79 -10.40
CA ILE A 119 -2.25 2.74 -11.04
C ILE A 119 -1.60 1.91 -9.94
N CYS A 120 -1.25 0.66 -10.21
CA CYS A 120 -0.50 -0.16 -9.25
C CYS A 120 0.72 -0.79 -9.94
N PRO A 121 1.94 -0.25 -9.74
CA PRO A 121 3.16 -0.90 -10.19
C PRO A 121 3.34 -2.25 -9.48
N MET A 122 3.70 -3.28 -10.24
CA MET A 122 3.78 -4.66 -9.77
C MET A 122 5.23 -5.12 -9.58
N PRO A 123 5.48 -6.11 -8.69
CA PRO A 123 6.83 -6.67 -8.45
C PRO A 123 7.51 -7.24 -9.70
N ASN A 124 6.73 -7.76 -10.64
CA ASN A 124 7.20 -8.30 -11.93
C ASN A 124 7.65 -7.22 -12.93
N GLY A 125 7.48 -5.93 -12.60
CA GLY A 125 7.82 -4.79 -13.47
C GLY A 125 6.66 -4.31 -14.35
N ASN A 126 5.51 -4.98 -14.31
CA ASN A 126 4.29 -4.55 -14.99
C ASN A 126 3.57 -3.47 -14.17
N VAL A 127 2.47 -2.95 -14.71
CA VAL A 127 1.62 -1.98 -14.04
C VAL A 127 0.15 -2.29 -14.32
N LEU A 128 -0.67 -2.32 -13.26
CA LEU A 128 -2.12 -2.40 -13.36
C LEU A 128 -2.70 -0.99 -13.52
N LEU A 129 -3.62 -0.82 -14.46
CA LEU A 129 -4.27 0.44 -14.78
C LEU A 129 -5.78 0.30 -14.66
N ILE A 130 -6.40 1.23 -13.94
CA ILE A 130 -7.85 1.42 -13.98
C ILE A 130 -8.19 2.17 -15.27
N ALA A 131 -9.24 1.73 -15.96
CA ALA A 131 -9.75 2.42 -17.13
C ALA A 131 -11.27 2.31 -17.23
N TRP A 132 -11.86 3.29 -17.90
CA TRP A 132 -13.22 3.19 -18.41
C TRP A 132 -13.22 2.51 -19.77
N GLU A 133 -14.31 1.82 -20.09
CA GLU A 133 -14.74 1.49 -21.44
C GLU A 133 -16.14 2.05 -21.72
N VAL A 134 -16.48 2.34 -22.97
CA VAL A 134 -17.79 2.92 -23.32
C VAL A 134 -18.78 1.83 -23.72
N LYS A 135 -19.97 1.86 -23.12
CA LYS A 135 -21.12 1.07 -23.55
C LYS A 135 -22.24 2.00 -24.02
N THR A 136 -22.75 1.74 -25.21
CA THR A 136 -23.86 2.49 -25.77
C THR A 136 -25.13 2.26 -24.96
N ALA A 137 -26.09 3.18 -25.08
CA ALA A 137 -27.39 3.02 -24.42
C ALA A 137 -28.12 1.74 -24.83
N ALA A 138 -27.95 1.30 -26.08
CA ALA A 138 -28.53 0.04 -26.56
C ALA A 138 -27.90 -1.18 -25.89
N GLU A 139 -26.56 -1.20 -25.74
CA GLU A 139 -25.85 -2.26 -25.03
C GLU A 139 -26.24 -2.30 -23.54
N ALA A 140 -26.31 -1.14 -22.88
CA ALA A 140 -26.72 -1.03 -21.48
C ALA A 140 -28.15 -1.53 -21.23
N VAL A 141 -29.11 -1.11 -22.04
CA VAL A 141 -30.49 -1.59 -21.94
C VAL A 141 -30.60 -3.08 -22.26
N ALA A 142 -29.80 -3.60 -23.21
CA ALA A 142 -29.75 -5.03 -23.51
C ALA A 142 -29.17 -5.84 -22.34
N ALA A 143 -28.19 -5.30 -21.62
CA ALA A 143 -27.61 -5.85 -20.40
C ALA A 143 -28.52 -5.72 -19.16
N GLY A 144 -29.66 -5.05 -19.29
CA GLY A 144 -30.70 -4.95 -18.26
C GLY A 144 -30.65 -3.68 -17.41
N LEU A 145 -29.97 -2.62 -17.88
CA LEU A 145 -30.11 -1.28 -17.30
C LEU A 145 -31.57 -0.80 -17.47
N ASN A 146 -32.17 -0.33 -16.37
CA ASN A 146 -33.58 0.04 -16.28
C ASN A 146 -33.93 1.38 -16.95
N HIS A 147 -32.94 2.06 -17.52
CA HIS A 147 -33.07 3.30 -18.26
C HIS A 147 -32.06 3.36 -19.42
N SER A 148 -32.30 4.27 -20.37
CA SER A 148 -31.43 4.43 -21.54
C SER A 148 -30.35 5.46 -21.26
N ALA A 149 -29.11 5.01 -21.04
CA ALA A 149 -27.94 5.88 -20.87
C ALA A 149 -26.69 5.26 -21.49
N VAL A 150 -25.80 6.11 -22.02
CA VAL A 150 -24.41 5.71 -22.29
C VAL A 150 -23.70 5.65 -20.94
N ILE A 151 -23.12 4.51 -20.61
CA ILE A 151 -22.39 4.32 -19.35
C ILE A 151 -20.95 3.90 -19.62
N TRP A 152 -20.08 4.23 -18.68
CA TRP A 152 -18.66 3.95 -18.72
C TRP A 152 -18.31 3.00 -17.57
N PRO A 153 -18.56 1.69 -17.71
CA PRO A 153 -18.07 0.71 -16.74
C PRO A 153 -16.53 0.75 -16.68
N ASP A 154 -16.04 0.37 -15.52
CA ASP A 154 -14.61 0.25 -15.26
C ASP A 154 -14.08 -1.13 -15.62
N HIS A 155 -12.82 -1.16 -16.06
CA HIS A 155 -12.04 -2.36 -16.30
C HIS A 155 -10.58 -2.14 -15.87
N ILE A 156 -9.86 -3.25 -15.71
CA ILE A 156 -8.45 -3.25 -15.31
C ILE A 156 -7.63 -3.88 -16.43
N ILE A 157 -6.48 -3.29 -16.72
CA ILE A 157 -5.48 -3.89 -17.61
C ILE A 157 -4.12 -4.00 -16.92
N GLU A 158 -3.41 -5.10 -17.16
CA GLU A 158 -1.99 -5.24 -16.82
C GLU A 158 -1.15 -4.94 -18.05
N VAL A 159 -0.24 -3.97 -17.92
CA VAL A 159 0.66 -3.57 -19.00
C VAL A 159 2.09 -3.98 -18.66
N GLN A 160 2.71 -4.74 -19.55
CA GLN A 160 4.15 -4.97 -19.56
C GLN A 160 4.84 -3.86 -20.36
N PRO A 161 5.64 -2.98 -19.71
CA PRO A 161 6.36 -1.91 -20.40
C PRO A 161 7.33 -2.44 -21.47
N SER A 162 7.41 -1.75 -22.63
CA SER A 162 8.40 -2.04 -23.67
C SER A 162 8.93 -0.76 -24.34
N GLY A 163 10.22 -0.75 -24.67
CA GLY A 163 10.87 0.43 -25.24
C GLY A 163 10.73 1.68 -24.36
N SER A 164 10.63 2.85 -25.00
CA SER A 164 10.42 4.14 -24.32
C SER A 164 8.98 4.68 -24.44
N ASN A 165 8.15 4.10 -25.30
CA ASN A 165 6.83 4.62 -25.63
C ASN A 165 5.79 3.52 -25.92
N GLY A 166 6.00 2.30 -25.42
CA GLY A 166 5.18 1.13 -25.75
C GLY A 166 4.93 0.20 -24.56
N GLY A 167 4.08 -0.78 -24.78
CA GLY A 167 3.78 -1.81 -23.80
C GLY A 167 2.86 -2.85 -24.40
N THR A 168 2.90 -4.06 -23.86
CA THR A 168 1.97 -5.13 -24.22
C THR A 168 0.97 -5.28 -23.09
N ILE A 169 -0.32 -5.28 -23.41
CA ILE A 169 -1.36 -5.64 -22.44
C ILE A 169 -1.34 -7.15 -22.31
N VAL A 170 -1.01 -7.65 -21.11
CA VAL A 170 -0.82 -9.09 -20.85
C VAL A 170 -1.99 -9.72 -20.09
N TRP A 171 -2.82 -8.89 -19.46
CA TRP A 171 -4.03 -9.32 -18.76
C TRP A 171 -5.10 -8.23 -18.80
N LYS A 172 -6.38 -8.64 -18.77
CA LYS A 172 -7.53 -7.74 -18.65
C LYS A 172 -8.63 -8.37 -17.79
N TRP A 173 -9.39 -7.52 -17.14
CA TRP A 173 -10.60 -7.89 -16.41
C TRP A 173 -11.62 -6.75 -16.53
N HIS A 174 -12.90 -7.08 -16.71
CA HIS A 174 -13.95 -6.11 -17.02
C HIS A 174 -15.15 -6.33 -16.08
N PHE A 175 -15.61 -5.28 -15.39
CA PHE A 175 -16.86 -5.40 -14.62
C PHE A 175 -18.06 -5.78 -15.49
N TRP A 176 -18.02 -5.38 -16.77
CA TRP A 176 -19.07 -5.67 -17.74
C TRP A 176 -19.36 -7.17 -17.92
N ASP A 177 -18.38 -8.03 -17.64
CA ASP A 177 -18.51 -9.48 -17.78
C ASP A 177 -19.18 -10.13 -16.57
N HIS A 178 -19.34 -9.39 -15.45
CA HIS A 178 -19.81 -9.91 -14.16
C HIS A 178 -21.09 -9.21 -13.68
N LEU A 179 -22.08 -9.11 -14.57
CA LEU A 179 -23.33 -8.37 -14.33
C LEU A 179 -24.50 -9.28 -13.93
N ILE A 180 -25.40 -8.72 -13.12
CA ILE A 180 -26.72 -9.28 -12.81
C ILE A 180 -27.77 -8.16 -12.78
N GLN A 181 -29.06 -8.50 -12.83
CA GLN A 181 -30.19 -7.61 -12.50
C GLN A 181 -31.47 -8.43 -12.30
N ASP A 182 -32.41 -7.92 -11.50
CA ASP A 182 -33.72 -8.53 -11.25
C ASP A 182 -34.91 -7.65 -11.71
N PHE A 183 -34.62 -6.62 -12.51
CA PHE A 183 -35.60 -5.63 -12.98
C PHE A 183 -36.44 -6.11 -14.18
N ASP A 184 -35.80 -6.66 -15.22
CA ASP A 184 -36.46 -7.08 -16.47
C ASP A 184 -36.04 -8.50 -16.84
N SER A 185 -36.96 -9.45 -16.63
CA SER A 185 -36.79 -10.87 -16.96
C SER A 185 -36.58 -11.20 -18.43
N THR A 186 -36.78 -10.22 -19.33
CA THR A 186 -36.59 -10.39 -20.77
C THR A 186 -35.21 -9.95 -21.26
N LYS A 187 -34.39 -9.34 -20.39
CA LYS A 187 -33.04 -8.84 -20.72
C LYS A 187 -31.97 -9.84 -20.33
N ALA A 188 -30.75 -9.59 -20.82
CA ALA A 188 -29.59 -10.33 -20.37
C ALA A 188 -29.36 -10.11 -18.86
N ASN A 189 -28.53 -10.97 -18.27
CA ASN A 189 -28.12 -10.89 -16.87
C ASN A 189 -29.28 -10.97 -15.87
N TYR A 190 -30.47 -11.43 -16.28
CA TYR A 190 -31.59 -11.57 -15.36
C TYR A 190 -31.35 -12.70 -14.36
N GLY A 191 -31.46 -12.41 -13.07
CA GLY A 191 -31.34 -13.35 -11.97
C GLY A 191 -31.72 -12.69 -10.66
N VAL A 192 -31.83 -13.47 -9.58
CA VAL A 192 -32.11 -12.91 -8.25
C VAL A 192 -30.81 -12.33 -7.70
N VAL A 193 -30.73 -10.99 -7.60
CA VAL A 193 -29.49 -10.29 -7.21
C VAL A 193 -28.94 -10.80 -5.87
N ALA A 194 -29.82 -11.05 -4.90
CA ALA A 194 -29.44 -11.56 -3.57
C ALA A 194 -28.80 -12.95 -3.56
N ASP A 195 -29.01 -13.75 -4.61
CA ASP A 195 -28.44 -15.09 -4.74
C ASP A 195 -27.04 -15.08 -5.38
N HIS A 196 -26.60 -13.92 -5.91
CA HIS A 196 -25.34 -13.76 -6.65
C HIS A 196 -24.50 -12.59 -6.15
N PRO A 197 -24.03 -12.63 -4.88
CA PRO A 197 -23.17 -11.59 -4.31
C PRO A 197 -21.83 -11.41 -5.05
N GLU A 198 -21.42 -12.42 -5.84
CA GLU A 198 -20.25 -12.43 -6.71
C GLU A 198 -20.42 -11.61 -8.01
N LEU A 199 -21.64 -11.18 -8.33
CA LEU A 199 -21.97 -10.37 -9.50
C LEU A 199 -22.40 -8.95 -9.11
N LEU A 200 -22.33 -8.03 -10.06
CA LEU A 200 -22.70 -6.63 -9.89
C LEU A 200 -24.08 -6.35 -10.50
N ASN A 201 -25.00 -5.82 -9.71
CA ASN A 201 -26.27 -5.35 -10.25
C ASN A 201 -26.05 -4.11 -11.12
N ILE A 202 -26.34 -4.19 -12.43
CA ILE A 202 -26.14 -3.07 -13.38
C ILE A 202 -26.98 -1.82 -13.03
N ASN A 203 -28.01 -1.99 -12.20
CA ASN A 203 -28.89 -0.90 -11.78
C ASN A 203 -28.43 -0.18 -10.49
N GLU A 204 -27.27 -0.55 -9.94
CA GLU A 204 -26.61 0.15 -8.84
C GLU A 204 -25.57 1.16 -9.37
N GLY A 205 -25.08 2.06 -8.51
CA GLY A 205 -24.11 3.09 -8.88
C GLY A 205 -24.77 4.39 -9.38
N SER A 206 -24.04 5.18 -10.16
CA SER A 206 -24.56 6.46 -10.66
C SER A 206 -25.71 6.24 -11.65
N ALA A 207 -26.84 6.92 -11.43
CA ALA A 207 -27.98 6.93 -12.35
C ALA A 207 -27.77 7.84 -13.59
N GLY A 208 -26.56 8.38 -13.78
CA GLY A 208 -26.21 9.33 -14.83
C GLY A 208 -25.59 8.69 -16.07
N SER A 209 -25.45 9.49 -17.14
CA SER A 209 -24.66 9.09 -18.31
C SER A 209 -23.16 9.30 -18.08
N GLY A 210 -22.35 8.30 -18.43
CA GLY A 210 -20.90 8.36 -18.36
C GLY A 210 -20.33 7.55 -17.20
N ASP A 211 -19.50 8.19 -16.38
CA ASP A 211 -18.81 7.57 -15.24
C ASP A 211 -19.80 6.92 -14.26
N TRP A 212 -19.85 5.59 -14.29
CA TRP A 212 -20.92 4.81 -13.66
C TRP A 212 -20.54 4.30 -12.27
N MET A 213 -19.37 3.65 -12.17
CA MET A 213 -18.88 3.06 -10.93
C MET A 213 -17.80 3.91 -10.26
N HIS A 214 -17.02 4.64 -11.05
CA HIS A 214 -15.97 5.53 -10.58
C HIS A 214 -14.97 4.81 -9.66
N ILE A 215 -14.23 3.83 -10.20
CA ILE A 215 -13.13 3.22 -9.44
C ILE A 215 -12.03 4.27 -9.25
N ASN A 216 -11.55 4.39 -8.02
CA ASN A 216 -10.62 5.44 -7.62
C ASN A 216 -9.36 4.95 -6.88
N GLY A 217 -9.27 3.65 -6.61
CA GLY A 217 -8.14 3.03 -5.94
C GLY A 217 -7.92 1.60 -6.41
N ILE A 218 -6.67 1.20 -6.53
CA ILE A 218 -6.26 -0.16 -6.88
C ILE A 218 -5.04 -0.57 -6.05
N SER A 219 -5.02 -1.81 -5.58
CA SER A 219 -3.89 -2.37 -4.84
C SER A 219 -3.77 -3.87 -5.09
N TYR A 220 -2.54 -4.33 -5.28
CA TYR A 220 -2.22 -5.73 -5.58
C TYR A 220 -1.62 -6.44 -4.36
N ASN A 221 -2.10 -7.66 -4.10
CA ASN A 221 -1.53 -8.57 -3.11
C ASN A 221 -0.73 -9.67 -3.84
N GLU A 222 0.60 -9.58 -3.79
CA GLU A 222 1.50 -10.53 -4.47
C GLU A 222 1.38 -11.97 -3.96
N ARG A 223 1.18 -12.15 -2.65
CA ARG A 223 1.08 -13.50 -2.05
C ARG A 223 -0.19 -14.21 -2.53
N LEU A 224 -1.31 -13.50 -2.48
CA LEU A 224 -2.62 -14.06 -2.85
C LEU A 224 -2.90 -13.98 -4.35
N ASP A 225 -2.15 -13.17 -5.09
CA ASP A 225 -2.43 -12.85 -6.49
C ASP A 225 -3.86 -12.34 -6.68
N GLN A 226 -4.21 -11.37 -5.83
CA GLN A 226 -5.53 -10.74 -5.76
C GLN A 226 -5.38 -9.23 -5.91
N ILE A 227 -6.40 -8.60 -6.50
CA ILE A 227 -6.51 -7.15 -6.60
C ILE A 227 -7.65 -6.69 -5.72
N VAL A 228 -7.43 -5.63 -4.94
CA VAL A 228 -8.52 -4.85 -4.33
C VAL A 228 -8.71 -3.54 -5.09
N ILE A 229 -9.96 -3.16 -5.27
CA ILE A 229 -10.39 -1.89 -5.87
C ILE A 229 -11.44 -1.21 -4.99
N SER A 230 -11.53 0.12 -5.05
CA SER A 230 -12.58 0.91 -4.39
C SER A 230 -13.40 1.69 -5.40
N SER A 231 -14.73 1.61 -5.28
CA SER A 231 -15.69 2.31 -6.15
C SER A 231 -16.40 3.40 -5.36
N HIS A 232 -16.27 4.64 -5.84
CA HIS A 232 -16.91 5.82 -5.25
C HIS A 232 -18.44 5.72 -5.27
N GLU A 233 -19.02 5.45 -6.44
CA GLU A 233 -20.49 5.47 -6.64
C GLU A 233 -21.19 4.26 -6.01
N LEU A 234 -20.47 3.19 -5.74
CA LEU A 234 -21.03 1.98 -5.12
C LEU A 234 -20.79 1.91 -3.62
N ASP A 235 -19.99 2.81 -3.04
CA ASP A 235 -19.66 2.79 -1.62
C ASP A 235 -19.09 1.44 -1.15
N GLU A 236 -18.26 0.80 -1.99
CA GLU A 236 -17.74 -0.54 -1.73
C GLU A 236 -16.27 -0.69 -2.15
N ILE A 237 -15.60 -1.61 -1.46
CA ILE A 237 -14.36 -2.24 -1.93
C ILE A 237 -14.66 -3.63 -2.47
N TYR A 238 -13.96 -4.05 -3.51
CA TYR A 238 -14.08 -5.37 -4.14
C TYR A 238 -12.71 -6.03 -4.23
N VAL A 239 -12.67 -7.35 -4.05
CA VAL A 239 -11.49 -8.19 -4.29
C VAL A 239 -11.78 -9.12 -5.45
N ILE A 240 -10.84 -9.21 -6.40
CA ILE A 240 -10.92 -10.05 -7.61
C ILE A 240 -9.66 -10.92 -7.77
N ASP A 241 -9.79 -12.01 -8.53
CA ASP A 241 -8.70 -12.93 -8.86
C ASP A 241 -7.84 -12.41 -10.02
N HIS A 242 -6.54 -12.19 -9.76
CA HIS A 242 -5.59 -11.81 -10.80
C HIS A 242 -4.83 -13.02 -11.38
N SER A 243 -4.91 -14.18 -10.75
CA SER A 243 -4.22 -15.39 -11.22
C SER A 243 -4.83 -16.03 -12.47
N THR A 244 -5.91 -15.45 -12.97
CA THR A 244 -6.65 -15.84 -14.18
C THR A 244 -5.90 -15.47 -15.46
N THR A 245 -6.16 -16.18 -16.55
CA THR A 245 -5.92 -15.60 -17.90
C THR A 245 -6.97 -14.53 -18.21
N THR A 246 -6.79 -13.74 -19.29
CA THR A 246 -7.83 -12.79 -19.72
C THR A 246 -9.14 -13.49 -20.07
N GLU A 247 -9.07 -14.70 -20.62
CA GLU A 247 -10.25 -15.48 -20.97
C GLU A 247 -10.96 -16.04 -19.73
N GLU A 248 -10.21 -16.51 -18.73
CA GLU A 248 -10.79 -16.93 -17.44
C GLU A 248 -11.36 -15.75 -16.67
N ALA A 249 -10.69 -14.60 -16.72
CA ALA A 249 -11.13 -13.35 -16.10
C ALA A 249 -12.45 -12.83 -16.68
N ALA A 250 -12.79 -13.16 -17.93
CA ALA A 250 -14.08 -12.80 -18.53
C ALA A 250 -15.21 -13.81 -18.19
N GLY A 251 -14.89 -14.89 -17.48
CA GLY A 251 -15.84 -15.95 -17.13
C GLY A 251 -16.03 -16.12 -15.62
N HIS A 252 -16.82 -17.14 -15.27
CA HIS A 252 -17.21 -17.45 -13.88
C HIS A 252 -16.43 -18.64 -13.28
N THR A 253 -15.42 -19.13 -14.00
CA THR A 253 -14.63 -20.32 -13.61
C THR A 253 -13.18 -20.15 -14.06
N GLY A 254 -12.24 -20.75 -13.33
CA GLY A 254 -10.81 -20.62 -13.60
C GLY A 254 -10.11 -19.81 -12.51
N GLY A 255 -8.82 -19.56 -12.71
CA GLY A 255 -7.97 -18.94 -11.70
C GLY A 255 -7.77 -19.82 -10.45
N ARG A 256 -6.97 -19.31 -9.51
CA ARG A 256 -6.60 -19.98 -8.26
C ARG A 256 -7.82 -20.25 -7.37
N TYR A 257 -8.82 -19.37 -7.43
CA TYR A 257 -10.01 -19.45 -6.57
C TYR A 257 -11.20 -20.15 -7.25
N GLY A 258 -11.06 -20.56 -8.52
CA GLY A 258 -12.08 -21.30 -9.26
C GLY A 258 -13.31 -20.46 -9.64
N LYS A 259 -13.19 -19.13 -9.59
CA LYS A 259 -14.27 -18.15 -9.79
C LYS A 259 -14.12 -17.33 -11.07
N GLY A 260 -13.08 -17.57 -11.87
CA GLY A 260 -12.79 -16.72 -13.02
C GLY A 260 -12.61 -15.27 -12.56
N GLY A 261 -13.27 -14.33 -13.22
CA GLY A 261 -13.25 -12.92 -12.83
C GLY A 261 -14.33 -12.49 -11.84
N ASP A 262 -15.18 -13.41 -11.35
CA ASP A 262 -16.23 -13.02 -10.40
C ASP A 262 -15.66 -12.42 -9.12
N ILE A 263 -16.45 -11.57 -8.46
CA ILE A 263 -16.05 -10.89 -7.23
C ILE A 263 -15.81 -11.94 -6.14
N LEU A 264 -14.58 -12.02 -5.63
CA LEU A 264 -14.21 -12.92 -4.55
C LEU A 264 -14.73 -12.44 -3.19
N TYR A 265 -14.76 -11.12 -3.01
CA TYR A 265 -15.20 -10.47 -1.79
C TYR A 265 -15.61 -9.02 -2.06
N ARG A 266 -16.62 -8.54 -1.33
CA ARG A 266 -17.05 -7.14 -1.36
C ARG A 266 -17.44 -6.65 0.02
N TRP A 267 -17.22 -5.38 0.31
CA TRP A 267 -17.54 -4.80 1.61
C TRP A 267 -17.84 -3.31 1.51
N GLY A 268 -18.89 -2.86 2.20
CA GLY A 268 -19.24 -1.44 2.25
C GLY A 268 -20.74 -1.18 2.25
N ARG A 269 -21.47 -1.71 1.26
CA ARG A 269 -22.90 -1.44 1.07
C ARG A 269 -23.67 -2.70 0.65
N PRO A 270 -24.04 -3.56 1.62
CA PRO A 270 -24.73 -4.82 1.35
C PRO A 270 -26.01 -4.72 0.51
N SER A 271 -26.71 -3.58 0.59
CA SER A 271 -27.92 -3.34 -0.19
C SER A 271 -27.71 -3.43 -1.71
N ASN A 272 -26.49 -3.16 -2.21
CA ASN A 272 -26.17 -3.21 -3.64
C ASN A 272 -26.29 -4.63 -4.24
N TYR A 273 -26.33 -5.66 -3.39
CA TYR A 273 -26.55 -7.04 -3.80
C TYR A 273 -27.66 -7.70 -2.99
N GLY A 274 -28.62 -6.91 -2.48
CA GLY A 274 -29.81 -7.43 -1.79
C GLY A 274 -29.54 -8.08 -0.42
N ALA A 275 -28.33 -7.96 0.13
CA ALA A 275 -28.00 -8.52 1.44
C ALA A 275 -28.35 -7.55 2.59
N PRO A 276 -28.71 -8.07 3.78
CA PRO A 276 -28.99 -7.23 4.94
C PRO A 276 -27.69 -6.70 5.56
N GLY A 277 -27.68 -5.44 5.97
CA GLY A 277 -26.58 -4.85 6.73
C GLY A 277 -26.52 -3.34 6.62
N PRO A 278 -25.75 -2.67 7.49
CA PRO A 278 -25.54 -1.24 7.40
C PRO A 278 -24.65 -0.90 6.21
N GLN A 279 -24.88 0.27 5.62
CA GLN A 279 -23.91 0.93 4.76
C GLN A 279 -22.79 1.51 5.63
N ILE A 280 -21.55 1.16 5.32
CA ILE A 280 -20.35 1.56 6.05
C ILE A 280 -19.69 2.77 5.42
N PHE A 281 -19.54 2.76 4.09
CA PHE A 281 -18.95 3.84 3.34
C PHE A 281 -20.04 4.80 2.86
N ASN A 282 -19.72 6.08 2.89
CA ASN A 282 -20.46 7.10 2.16
C ASN A 282 -19.39 7.91 1.43
N VAL A 283 -19.13 7.48 0.20
CA VAL A 283 -17.95 7.71 -0.62
C VAL A 283 -16.68 7.06 -0.06
N VAL A 284 -16.21 6.00 -0.73
CA VAL A 284 -14.95 5.31 -0.40
C VAL A 284 -13.83 5.70 -1.37
N HIS A 285 -12.61 5.82 -0.85
CA HIS A 285 -11.37 6.03 -1.60
C HIS A 285 -10.25 5.13 -1.09
N SER A 286 -9.24 4.92 -1.92
CA SER A 286 -7.97 4.27 -1.53
C SER A 286 -8.14 2.91 -0.85
N GLY A 287 -9.05 2.07 -1.38
CA GLY A 287 -9.11 0.66 -0.99
C GLY A 287 -7.76 0.00 -1.21
N SER A 288 -7.18 -0.59 -0.17
CA SER A 288 -5.82 -1.12 -0.23
C SER A 288 -5.61 -2.32 0.67
N TRP A 289 -4.77 -3.24 0.20
CA TRP A 289 -4.22 -4.30 1.04
C TRP A 289 -3.20 -3.71 2.00
N VAL A 290 -3.23 -4.19 3.25
CA VAL A 290 -2.11 -4.04 4.16
C VAL A 290 -1.05 -5.07 3.76
N PRO A 291 0.17 -4.65 3.38
CA PRO A 291 1.22 -5.59 3.00
C PRO A 291 1.52 -6.62 4.10
N ASP A 292 1.76 -7.88 3.74
CA ASP A 292 2.03 -8.96 4.72
C ASP A 292 3.22 -8.66 5.65
N SER A 293 4.13 -7.77 5.23
CA SER A 293 5.33 -7.38 5.98
C SER A 293 5.11 -6.28 7.04
N VAL A 294 3.91 -5.71 7.15
CA VAL A 294 3.59 -4.65 8.13
C VAL A 294 2.50 -5.10 9.11
N PRO A 295 2.38 -4.49 10.30
CA PRO A 295 1.33 -4.84 11.26
C PRO A 295 -0.06 -4.74 10.62
N GLY A 296 -0.87 -5.80 10.76
CA GLY A 296 -2.15 -5.94 10.06
C GLY A 296 -2.04 -6.58 8.67
N GLY A 297 -0.89 -7.16 8.30
CA GLY A 297 -0.68 -7.82 7.00
C GLY A 297 -1.80 -8.78 6.61
N GLY A 298 -2.33 -8.61 5.39
CA GLY A 298 -3.49 -9.34 4.89
C GLY A 298 -4.85 -8.74 5.27
N ASN A 299 -4.88 -7.62 6.00
CA ASN A 299 -6.09 -6.84 6.22
C ASN A 299 -6.38 -5.93 5.02
N LEU A 300 -7.60 -5.40 4.97
CA LEU A 300 -8.00 -4.37 4.02
C LEU A 300 -8.21 -3.05 4.74
N MET A 301 -7.78 -1.95 4.11
CA MET A 301 -8.00 -0.59 4.59
C MET A 301 -8.65 0.27 3.52
N ALA A 302 -9.41 1.27 3.94
CA ALA A 302 -10.04 2.23 3.05
C ALA A 302 -10.26 3.59 3.71
N PHE A 303 -10.31 4.64 2.90
CA PHE A 303 -10.67 6.00 3.29
C PHE A 303 -12.17 6.19 3.07
N ASN A 304 -12.88 6.67 4.07
CA ASN A 304 -14.31 6.97 4.04
C ASN A 304 -14.50 8.49 4.17
N ASN A 305 -14.93 9.13 3.10
CA ASN A 305 -15.11 10.58 3.06
C ASN A 305 -16.29 11.03 3.93
N ARG A 306 -17.30 10.16 4.09
CA ARG A 306 -18.58 10.41 4.75
C ARG A 306 -19.23 11.69 4.24
N GLU A 307 -19.48 11.72 2.93
CA GLU A 307 -20.04 12.88 2.25
C GLU A 307 -21.26 13.45 2.99
N GLY A 308 -21.30 14.78 3.14
CA GLY A 308 -22.36 15.49 3.87
C GLY A 308 -22.21 15.55 5.40
N THR A 309 -21.18 14.91 6.00
CA THR A 309 -20.99 14.92 7.47
C THR A 309 -19.90 15.88 7.97
N ASN A 310 -19.13 16.51 7.08
CA ASN A 310 -17.95 17.34 7.41
C ASN A 310 -16.90 16.63 8.29
N ALA A 311 -16.82 15.30 8.22
CA ALA A 311 -15.83 14.51 8.91
C ALA A 311 -15.45 13.29 8.07
N SER A 312 -14.18 12.91 8.04
CA SER A 312 -13.74 11.69 7.37
C SER A 312 -13.27 10.64 8.37
N MET A 313 -13.09 9.42 7.88
CA MET A 313 -12.60 8.29 8.66
C MET A 313 -11.71 7.41 7.78
N VAL A 314 -10.64 6.87 8.35
CA VAL A 314 -9.97 5.70 7.77
C VAL A 314 -10.37 4.46 8.54
N VAL A 315 -10.53 3.34 7.86
CA VAL A 315 -10.92 2.06 8.45
C VAL A 315 -9.97 0.95 8.05
N GLU A 316 -9.87 -0.06 8.92
CA GLU A 316 -9.23 -1.33 8.67
C GLU A 316 -10.18 -2.48 9.05
N ILE A 317 -10.23 -3.51 8.23
CA ILE A 317 -10.97 -4.75 8.49
C ILE A 317 -10.05 -5.95 8.34
N ILE A 318 -10.32 -6.98 9.15
CA ILE A 318 -9.87 -8.33 8.86
C ILE A 318 -10.96 -8.97 7.99
N PRO A 319 -10.74 -9.19 6.68
CA PRO A 319 -11.73 -9.86 5.86
C PRO A 319 -11.88 -11.33 6.30
N PRO A 320 -13.07 -11.95 6.15
CA PRO A 320 -13.34 -13.33 6.53
C PRO A 320 -12.71 -14.29 5.51
N GLN A 321 -11.38 -14.35 5.48
CA GLN A 321 -10.60 -15.20 4.58
C GLN A 321 -9.74 -16.20 5.35
N ASP A 322 -9.40 -17.32 4.71
CA ASP A 322 -8.36 -18.22 5.21
C ASP A 322 -6.95 -17.81 4.75
N SER A 323 -5.95 -18.59 5.16
CA SER A 323 -4.55 -18.34 4.80
C SER A 323 -4.26 -18.46 3.31
N LEU A 324 -5.12 -19.17 2.55
CA LEU A 324 -4.99 -19.35 1.11
C LEU A 324 -5.72 -18.26 0.31
N GLY A 325 -6.47 -17.38 0.98
CA GLY A 325 -7.20 -16.27 0.35
C GLY A 325 -8.62 -16.62 -0.08
N PHE A 326 -9.19 -17.75 0.36
CA PHE A 326 -10.61 -18.03 0.12
C PHE A 326 -11.46 -17.27 1.12
N PHE A 327 -12.42 -16.49 0.61
CA PHE A 327 -13.36 -15.73 1.42
C PHE A 327 -14.60 -16.56 1.76
N TYR A 328 -15.13 -16.36 2.96
CA TYR A 328 -16.30 -17.04 3.47
C TYR A 328 -17.50 -16.10 3.50
N LEU A 329 -18.60 -16.55 2.90
CA LEU A 329 -19.92 -15.94 3.01
C LEU A 329 -20.89 -16.93 3.65
N ALA A 330 -21.54 -16.53 4.73
CA ALA A 330 -22.63 -17.33 5.28
C ALA A 330 -23.88 -17.15 4.37
N PRO A 331 -24.59 -18.24 3.99
CA PRO A 331 -25.77 -18.14 3.14
C PRO A 331 -26.81 -17.14 3.68
N GLY A 332 -27.34 -16.28 2.81
CA GLY A 332 -28.36 -15.28 3.15
C GLY A 332 -27.87 -14.11 4.02
N THR A 333 -26.56 -13.89 4.10
CA THR A 333 -25.94 -12.78 4.85
C THR A 333 -25.14 -11.87 3.94
N ALA A 334 -24.71 -10.72 4.46
CA ALA A 334 -23.67 -9.90 3.84
C ALA A 334 -22.28 -10.46 4.17
N TYR A 335 -21.30 -10.21 3.29
CA TYR A 335 -19.89 -10.42 3.63
C TYR A 335 -19.53 -9.64 4.90
N GLY A 336 -19.00 -10.35 5.89
CA GLY A 336 -18.46 -9.74 7.10
C GLY A 336 -17.11 -9.06 6.85
N PRO A 337 -16.52 -8.39 7.86
CA PRO A 337 -17.08 -8.20 9.20
C PRO A 337 -18.19 -7.13 9.21
N ALA A 338 -19.08 -7.17 10.21
CA ALA A 338 -20.16 -6.18 10.33
C ALA A 338 -19.66 -4.75 10.67
N THR A 339 -18.41 -4.62 11.13
CA THR A 339 -17.76 -3.35 11.45
C THR A 339 -16.24 -3.47 11.25
N HIS A 340 -15.55 -2.34 11.30
CA HIS A 340 -14.10 -2.25 11.22
C HIS A 340 -13.41 -2.76 12.49
N THR A 341 -12.22 -3.34 12.32
CA THR A 341 -11.33 -3.78 13.40
C THR A 341 -10.56 -2.60 14.01
N TRP A 342 -10.24 -1.60 13.19
CA TRP A 342 -9.65 -0.34 13.62
C TRP A 342 -10.18 0.81 12.77
N SER A 343 -10.26 1.99 13.35
CA SER A 343 -10.53 3.22 12.60
C SER A 343 -9.86 4.42 13.24
N TYR A 344 -9.72 5.47 12.43
CA TYR A 344 -9.34 6.78 12.91
C TYR A 344 -10.25 7.85 12.31
N SER A 345 -10.80 8.69 13.19
CA SER A 345 -11.54 9.90 12.87
C SER A 345 -11.25 10.93 13.96
N ALA A 346 -11.20 12.21 13.61
CA ALA A 346 -10.86 13.29 14.53
C ALA A 346 -11.57 14.59 14.13
N SER A 347 -11.70 15.51 15.09
CA SER A 347 -12.20 16.86 14.80
C SER A 347 -11.25 17.56 13.82
N GLY A 348 -11.81 18.19 12.77
CA GLY A 348 -11.03 18.86 11.73
C GLY A 348 -10.42 17.93 10.67
N PHE A 349 -10.56 16.60 10.80
CA PHE A 349 -10.20 15.67 9.74
C PHE A 349 -11.37 15.51 8.77
N TYR A 350 -11.29 16.17 7.62
CA TYR A 350 -12.31 16.11 6.58
C TYR A 350 -11.72 16.28 5.19
N SER A 351 -11.89 15.27 4.34
CA SER A 351 -11.71 15.35 2.90
C SER A 351 -13.07 15.28 2.22
N ASN A 352 -13.49 16.35 1.53
CA ASN A 352 -14.72 16.37 0.75
C ASN A 352 -14.73 15.32 -0.38
N HIS A 353 -13.56 15.04 -0.94
CA HIS A 353 -13.32 14.05 -2.00
C HIS A 353 -11.86 13.64 -1.93
N LEU A 354 -11.49 12.54 -2.62
CA LEU A 354 -10.16 11.93 -2.55
C LEU A 354 -9.84 11.44 -1.12
N GLY A 355 -8.57 11.23 -0.82
CA GLY A 355 -8.14 10.73 0.48
C GLY A 355 -7.27 9.51 0.28
N GLY A 356 -6.27 9.38 1.14
CA GLY A 356 -5.27 8.34 1.03
C GLY A 356 -4.82 7.88 2.41
N LEU A 357 -4.36 6.64 2.45
CA LEU A 357 -3.83 6.03 3.65
C LEU A 357 -2.75 5.01 3.30
N GLN A 358 -1.88 4.74 4.28
CA GLN A 358 -0.90 3.66 4.21
C GLN A 358 -0.53 3.20 5.63
N ARG A 359 -0.67 1.90 5.91
CA ARG A 359 -0.11 1.28 7.12
C ARG A 359 1.42 1.20 6.99
N LEU A 360 2.12 1.62 8.04
CA LEU A 360 3.57 1.69 8.08
C LEU A 360 4.18 0.55 8.91
N PRO A 361 5.46 0.17 8.68
CA PRO A 361 6.10 -0.94 9.37
C PRO A 361 6.19 -0.82 10.90
N ASN A 362 6.20 0.40 11.46
CA ASN A 362 6.13 0.60 12.92
C ASN A 362 4.71 0.51 13.49
N GLY A 363 3.70 0.19 12.66
CA GLY A 363 2.30 0.11 13.04
C GLY A 363 1.55 1.44 12.98
N ASN A 364 2.20 2.55 12.64
CA ASN A 364 1.51 3.82 12.43
C ASN A 364 0.77 3.82 11.08
N THR A 365 -0.12 4.79 10.89
CA THR A 365 -0.85 4.99 9.63
C THR A 365 -0.57 6.38 9.10
N MET A 366 -0.01 6.45 7.89
CA MET A 366 0.09 7.69 7.12
C MET A 366 -1.27 7.98 6.49
N ILE A 367 -1.72 9.24 6.53
CA ILE A 367 -3.02 9.68 6.02
C ILE A 367 -2.84 10.98 5.22
N SER A 368 -3.52 11.07 4.07
CA SER A 368 -3.72 12.35 3.37
C SER A 368 -5.17 12.80 3.50
N GLU A 369 -5.37 13.89 4.23
CA GLU A 369 -6.55 14.72 4.06
C GLU A 369 -6.34 15.59 2.81
N SER A 370 -7.21 15.40 1.83
CA SER A 370 -6.92 15.78 0.45
C SER A 370 -7.53 17.09 0.01
N THR A 371 -8.52 17.62 0.73
CA THR A 371 -9.18 18.90 0.40
C THR A 371 -8.31 20.09 0.75
N SER A 372 -7.74 20.10 1.96
CA SER A 372 -6.82 21.15 2.41
C SER A 372 -5.35 20.78 2.29
N GLY A 373 -5.07 19.51 1.99
CA GLY A 373 -3.73 18.99 1.80
C GLY A 373 -3.02 18.76 3.13
N ASN A 374 -3.74 18.38 4.19
CA ASN A 374 -3.11 18.05 5.46
C ASN A 374 -2.63 16.59 5.44
N LEU A 375 -1.32 16.39 5.49
CA LEU A 375 -0.67 15.07 5.48
C LEU A 375 -0.17 14.77 6.89
N PHE A 376 -0.58 13.65 7.46
CA PHE A 376 -0.23 13.34 8.85
C PHE A 376 -0.08 11.85 9.10
N GLU A 377 0.66 11.52 10.15
CA GLU A 377 0.89 10.16 10.60
C GLU A 377 0.29 9.99 11.99
N VAL A 378 -0.50 8.93 12.18
CA VAL A 378 -1.10 8.59 13.48
C VAL A 378 -0.57 7.27 14.01
N ASN A 379 -0.37 7.19 15.32
CA ASN A 379 -0.07 5.92 15.97
C ASN A 379 -1.34 5.10 16.23
N SER A 380 -1.17 3.86 16.73
CA SER A 380 -2.30 2.96 17.04
C SER A 380 -3.28 3.52 18.08
N ALA A 381 -2.82 4.43 18.94
CA ALA A 381 -3.64 5.14 19.93
C ALA A 381 -4.32 6.41 19.36
N GLY A 382 -4.14 6.71 18.07
CA GLY A 382 -4.75 7.86 17.40
C GLY A 382 -4.04 9.19 17.63
N ASN A 383 -2.84 9.20 18.21
CA ASN A 383 -2.08 10.44 18.37
C ASN A 383 -1.36 10.76 17.06
N ILE A 384 -1.42 12.02 16.64
CA ILE A 384 -0.63 12.53 15.52
C ILE A 384 0.84 12.60 15.96
N VAL A 385 1.72 11.92 15.23
CA VAL A 385 3.16 11.82 15.52
C VAL A 385 4.03 12.54 14.48
N TRP A 386 3.44 12.89 13.34
CA TRP A 386 4.03 13.74 12.33
C TRP A 386 2.92 14.43 11.52
N ASN A 387 3.17 15.66 11.08
CA ASN A 387 2.23 16.46 10.32
C ASN A 387 2.94 17.42 9.36
N PHE A 388 2.39 17.59 8.17
CA PHE A 388 2.83 18.53 7.16
C PHE A 388 1.66 18.94 6.29
N SER A 389 1.54 20.25 6.00
CA SER A 389 0.54 20.75 5.05
C SER A 389 1.22 21.69 4.06
N PRO A 390 1.37 21.31 2.78
CA PRO A 390 1.75 22.24 1.72
C PRO A 390 0.60 23.18 1.33
N GLY A 391 -0.62 22.95 1.86
CA GLY A 391 -1.85 23.61 1.46
C GLY A 391 -2.36 23.15 0.10
N GLY A 392 -3.64 23.43 -0.16
CA GLY A 392 -4.30 23.07 -1.42
C GLY A 392 -4.64 21.58 -1.52
N GLN A 393 -5.20 21.18 -2.65
CA GLN A 393 -5.65 19.80 -2.83
C GLN A 393 -4.46 18.86 -3.08
N ILE A 394 -4.31 17.82 -2.25
CA ILE A 394 -3.29 16.77 -2.42
C ILE A 394 -3.99 15.43 -2.55
N VAL A 395 -3.77 14.72 -3.64
CA VAL A 395 -4.56 13.52 -3.96
C VAL A 395 -4.20 12.33 -3.06
N ARG A 396 -2.93 11.92 -3.07
CA ARG A 396 -2.44 10.76 -2.31
C ARG A 396 -1.02 10.98 -1.81
N VAL A 397 -0.68 10.29 -0.73
CA VAL A 397 0.64 10.30 -0.10
C VAL A 397 1.14 8.89 0.17
N LEU A 398 2.44 8.67 0.03
CA LEU A 398 3.11 7.42 0.40
C LEU A 398 4.40 7.72 1.18
N ARG A 399 4.64 7.00 2.27
CA ARG A 399 5.87 7.04 3.07
C ARG A 399 6.71 5.80 2.72
N TYR A 400 7.97 6.05 2.39
CA TYR A 400 8.97 5.02 2.12
C TYR A 400 10.04 5.08 3.21
N GLY A 401 10.34 3.94 3.83
CA GLY A 401 11.42 3.87 4.82
C GLY A 401 12.78 4.11 4.20
N PHE A 402 13.78 4.50 5.00
CA PHE A 402 15.14 4.76 4.50
C PHE A 402 15.77 3.53 3.81
N GLU A 403 15.36 2.33 4.20
CA GLU A 403 15.77 1.06 3.60
C GLU A 403 15.10 0.73 2.27
N TYR A 404 14.15 1.54 1.80
CA TYR A 404 13.48 1.27 0.53
C TYR A 404 14.52 1.27 -0.61
N PRO A 405 14.58 0.22 -1.46
CA PRO A 405 15.64 0.07 -2.45
C PRO A 405 15.82 1.27 -3.39
N GLY A 406 14.71 1.96 -3.74
CA GLY A 406 14.74 3.13 -4.60
C GLY A 406 15.27 4.41 -3.95
N LEU A 407 15.59 4.39 -2.65
CA LEU A 407 16.13 5.51 -1.89
C LEU A 407 17.62 5.33 -1.54
N VAL A 408 18.21 4.17 -1.87
CA VAL A 408 19.62 3.89 -1.59
C VAL A 408 20.50 4.89 -2.34
N GLY A 409 21.26 5.70 -1.60
CA GLY A 409 22.15 6.72 -2.17
C GLY A 409 21.63 8.16 -2.11
N ILE A 410 20.42 8.41 -1.59
CA ILE A 410 20.10 9.74 -1.08
C ILE A 410 20.98 9.96 0.14
N SER A 411 22.03 10.77 -0.04
CA SER A 411 22.74 11.35 1.10
C SER A 411 21.69 11.96 2.00
N ASN A 412 21.57 11.48 3.24
CA ASN A 412 20.73 12.09 4.26
C ASN A 412 21.22 13.52 4.49
N THR A 413 20.83 14.47 3.63
CA THR A 413 21.34 15.84 3.69
C THR A 413 20.83 16.59 4.92
N ASN A 414 19.93 16.00 5.71
CA ASN A 414 19.42 16.56 6.97
C ASN A 414 19.22 15.54 8.10
N SER A 415 19.79 14.33 8.02
CA SER A 415 20.11 13.65 9.29
C SER A 415 21.38 14.30 9.80
N ALA A 416 21.38 14.83 11.03
CA ALA A 416 22.61 15.26 11.68
C ALA A 416 23.68 14.20 11.39
N ILE A 417 24.79 14.61 10.77
CA ILE A 417 25.91 13.72 10.51
C ILE A 417 26.17 13.03 11.85
N PRO A 418 26.09 11.68 11.91
CA PRO A 418 26.25 10.97 13.16
C PRO A 418 27.54 11.45 13.82
N GLU A 419 27.50 11.85 15.09
CA GLU A 419 28.74 12.30 15.76
C GLU A 419 29.69 11.13 16.01
N ASN A 420 29.15 9.91 16.07
CA ASN A 420 29.86 8.69 16.41
C ASN A 420 29.49 7.55 15.45
N TYR A 421 30.38 6.56 15.35
CA TYR A 421 30.04 5.27 14.75
C TYR A 421 29.02 4.55 15.63
N SER A 422 28.06 3.87 15.01
CA SER A 422 27.09 3.03 15.71
C SER A 422 26.81 1.75 14.93
N LEU A 423 26.44 0.68 15.64
CA LEU A 423 25.92 -0.55 15.07
C LEU A 423 24.61 -0.85 15.81
N GLU A 424 23.50 -0.86 15.08
CA GLU A 424 22.17 -1.09 15.64
C GLU A 424 21.85 -2.58 15.73
N GLN A 425 20.87 -2.92 16.58
CA GLN A 425 20.28 -4.25 16.60
C GLN A 425 19.60 -4.53 15.26
N ASN A 426 19.88 -5.69 14.65
CA ASN A 426 19.26 -6.09 13.39
C ASN A 426 17.74 -6.22 13.56
N TYR A 427 16.98 -5.89 12.52
CA TYR A 427 15.53 -6.03 12.50
C TYR A 427 15.04 -6.69 11.19
N PRO A 428 14.11 -7.66 11.26
CA PRO A 428 13.60 -8.30 12.48
C PRO A 428 14.67 -9.11 13.24
N ASN A 429 14.46 -9.39 14.53
CA ASN A 429 15.27 -10.33 15.32
C ASN A 429 14.41 -10.97 16.44
N PRO A 430 14.12 -12.28 16.42
CA PRO A 430 14.55 -13.27 15.43
C PRO A 430 14.04 -12.98 14.01
N PHE A 431 14.72 -13.51 12.99
CA PHE A 431 14.37 -13.31 11.58
C PHE A 431 14.27 -14.61 10.79
N ASN A 432 13.49 -14.60 9.70
CA ASN A 432 13.34 -15.72 8.76
C ASN A 432 13.05 -15.23 7.33
N PRO A 433 13.91 -15.50 6.33
CA PRO A 433 15.36 -15.67 6.44
C PRO A 433 16.09 -14.33 6.31
N VAL A 434 15.38 -13.20 6.18
CA VAL A 434 15.97 -11.89 5.87
C VAL A 434 15.95 -10.95 7.07
N THR A 435 17.07 -10.27 7.34
CA THR A 435 17.17 -9.17 8.31
C THR A 435 17.96 -8.00 7.75
N THR A 436 17.68 -6.80 8.24
CA THR A 436 18.46 -5.60 7.97
C THR A 436 19.33 -5.24 9.17
N ILE A 437 20.59 -4.92 8.93
CA ILE A 437 21.56 -4.41 9.91
C ILE A 437 21.81 -2.93 9.59
N ARG A 438 21.57 -2.04 10.55
CA ARG A 438 21.81 -0.60 10.42
C ARG A 438 23.08 -0.19 11.17
N TYR A 439 23.81 0.76 10.62
CA TYR A 439 25.01 1.31 11.25
C TYR A 439 25.25 2.75 10.79
N SER A 440 25.90 3.56 11.62
CA SER A 440 26.23 4.94 11.29
C SER A 440 27.74 5.14 11.18
N VAL A 441 28.13 6.03 10.27
CA VAL A 441 29.52 6.37 9.95
C VAL A 441 29.64 7.91 10.02
N PRO A 442 30.40 8.49 10.97
CA PRO A 442 30.44 9.93 11.20
C PRO A 442 31.24 10.71 10.14
N LYS A 443 32.17 10.03 9.47
CA LYS A 443 33.05 10.59 8.42
C LYS A 443 33.32 9.50 7.39
N SER A 444 33.69 9.85 6.16
CA SER A 444 33.99 8.82 5.16
C SER A 444 35.10 7.87 5.64
N SER A 445 34.81 6.57 5.67
CA SER A 445 35.67 5.52 6.23
C SER A 445 35.57 4.24 5.41
N ILE A 446 36.59 3.39 5.51
CA ILE A 446 36.54 2.03 4.98
C ILE A 446 35.79 1.16 6.00
N VAL A 447 34.71 0.52 5.56
CA VAL A 447 33.81 -0.25 6.40
C VAL A 447 33.87 -1.73 6.02
N SER A 448 33.89 -2.60 7.03
CA SER A 448 33.59 -4.03 6.85
C SER A 448 32.48 -4.45 7.81
N LEU A 449 31.52 -5.21 7.28
CA LEU A 449 30.43 -5.81 8.03
C LEU A 449 30.38 -7.31 7.73
N LYS A 450 30.63 -8.12 8.75
CA LYS A 450 30.79 -9.57 8.64
C LYS A 450 29.93 -10.30 9.66
N ILE A 451 29.51 -11.51 9.31
CA ILE A 451 28.69 -12.39 10.13
C ILE A 451 29.50 -13.59 10.57
N TYR A 452 29.33 -13.98 11.82
CA TYR A 452 30.03 -15.07 12.48
C TYR A 452 29.06 -16.02 13.16
N ASP A 453 29.42 -17.30 13.24
CA ASP A 453 28.74 -18.27 14.09
C ASP A 453 29.19 -18.16 15.56
N VAL A 454 28.63 -19.00 16.43
CA VAL A 454 28.95 -19.05 17.86
C VAL A 454 30.39 -19.48 18.17
N LEU A 455 31.09 -20.09 17.20
CA LEU A 455 32.50 -20.50 17.31
C LEU A 455 33.45 -19.41 16.81
N GLY A 456 32.91 -18.33 16.23
CA GLY A 456 33.69 -17.24 15.65
C GLY A 456 34.13 -17.49 14.20
N ASN A 457 33.59 -18.50 13.52
CA ASN A 457 33.85 -18.70 12.10
C ASN A 457 33.09 -17.65 11.29
N GLU A 458 33.75 -17.05 10.30
CA GLU A 458 33.09 -16.14 9.36
C GLU A 458 32.13 -16.93 8.45
N ILE A 459 30.88 -16.49 8.42
CA ILE A 459 29.78 -17.12 7.68
C ILE A 459 29.47 -16.35 6.39
N ARG A 460 29.51 -15.02 6.49
CA ARG A 460 29.15 -14.12 5.39
C ARG A 460 29.87 -12.79 5.54
N THR A 461 30.46 -12.29 4.46
CA THR A 461 30.81 -10.87 4.34
C THR A 461 29.67 -10.12 3.64
N ILE A 462 29.08 -9.13 4.32
CA ILE A 462 28.00 -8.29 3.76
C ILE A 462 28.57 -7.02 3.12
N VAL A 463 29.57 -6.42 3.76
CA VAL A 463 30.32 -5.26 3.25
C VAL A 463 31.81 -5.58 3.34
N ASN A 464 32.50 -5.55 2.20
CA ASN A 464 33.89 -6.00 2.09
C ASN A 464 34.85 -4.83 1.90
N GLU A 465 35.32 -4.25 3.00
CA GLU A 465 36.33 -3.17 3.00
C GLU A 465 35.98 -2.02 2.02
N GLU A 466 34.70 -1.65 1.98
CA GLU A 466 34.20 -0.65 1.05
C GLU A 466 34.30 0.75 1.67
N LYS A 467 34.68 1.74 0.86
CA LYS A 467 34.65 3.14 1.27
C LYS A 467 33.20 3.64 1.33
N GLN A 468 32.73 3.94 2.52
CA GLN A 468 31.40 4.52 2.76
C GLN A 468 31.52 6.03 3.04
N ASN A 469 30.52 6.80 2.59
CA ASN A 469 30.42 8.22 2.93
C ASN A 469 29.91 8.40 4.37
N SER A 470 30.05 9.59 4.95
CA SER A 470 29.44 9.91 6.25
C SER A 470 27.91 9.82 6.16
N GLY A 471 27.26 9.20 7.15
CA GLY A 471 25.82 9.04 7.20
C GLY A 471 25.39 7.73 7.87
N SER A 472 24.10 7.48 7.87
CA SER A 472 23.54 6.19 8.28
C SER A 472 23.44 5.26 7.08
N HIS A 473 23.76 3.99 7.30
CA HIS A 473 23.87 2.94 6.30
C HIS A 473 23.06 1.72 6.75
N SER A 474 22.71 0.87 5.79
CA SER A 474 22.07 -0.41 6.07
C SER A 474 22.59 -1.50 5.16
N ALA A 475 22.59 -2.73 5.64
CA ALA A 475 23.01 -3.90 4.90
C ALA A 475 22.09 -5.09 5.23
N VAL A 476 21.81 -5.92 4.23
CA VAL A 476 20.83 -7.02 4.35
C VAL A 476 21.57 -8.36 4.43
N TRP A 477 21.14 -9.23 5.34
CA TRP A 477 21.50 -10.64 5.33
C TRP A 477 20.27 -11.50 5.05
N ASP A 478 20.39 -12.39 4.07
CA ASP A 478 19.36 -13.31 3.58
C ASP A 478 19.45 -14.72 4.20
N GLY A 479 20.24 -14.89 5.26
CA GLY A 479 20.45 -16.18 5.91
C GLY A 479 21.27 -17.16 5.08
N ARG A 480 22.07 -16.68 4.12
CA ARG A 480 23.01 -17.51 3.33
C ARG A 480 24.47 -17.25 3.70
N THR A 481 25.31 -18.25 3.50
CA THR A 481 26.78 -18.14 3.62
C THR A 481 27.38 -17.46 2.38
N ASP A 482 28.67 -17.14 2.37
CA ASP A 482 29.37 -16.62 1.17
C ASP A 482 29.32 -17.60 -0.02
N ASN A 483 29.29 -18.91 0.25
CA ASN A 483 29.14 -19.95 -0.80
C ASN A 483 27.69 -20.13 -1.30
N GLY A 484 26.77 -19.23 -0.93
CA GLY A 484 25.35 -19.28 -1.33
C GLY A 484 24.50 -20.36 -0.64
N MET A 485 25.08 -21.15 0.27
CA MET A 485 24.36 -22.17 1.04
C MET A 485 23.52 -21.54 2.15
N ASN A 486 22.44 -22.22 2.53
CA ASN A 486 21.60 -21.82 3.65
C ASN A 486 22.34 -21.94 4.99
N ALA A 487 22.37 -20.87 5.79
CA ALA A 487 22.78 -20.93 7.19
C ALA A 487 21.71 -21.68 8.02
N ALA A 488 22.13 -22.38 9.07
CA ALA A 488 21.24 -23.12 9.95
C ALA A 488 20.45 -22.19 10.90
N SER A 489 19.31 -22.63 11.44
CA SER A 489 18.66 -21.92 12.54
C SER A 489 19.59 -21.86 13.75
N GLY A 490 19.72 -20.70 14.38
CA GLY A 490 20.64 -20.52 15.48
C GLY A 490 21.01 -19.08 15.78
N VAL A 491 21.94 -18.94 16.72
CA VAL A 491 22.51 -17.65 17.13
C VAL A 491 23.70 -17.32 16.24
N TYR A 492 23.73 -16.10 15.75
CA TYR A 492 24.83 -15.54 14.97
C TYR A 492 25.25 -14.19 15.56
N PHE A 493 26.45 -13.75 15.20
CA PHE A 493 26.97 -12.44 15.56
C PHE A 493 27.33 -11.69 14.30
N TYR A 494 27.11 -10.38 14.27
CA TYR A 494 27.59 -9.52 13.20
C TYR A 494 28.48 -8.44 13.78
N LYS A 495 29.58 -8.17 13.08
CA LYS A 495 30.61 -7.23 13.50
C LYS A 495 30.82 -6.17 12.45
N LEU A 496 30.70 -4.91 12.86
CA LEU A 496 31.09 -3.74 12.07
C LEU A 496 32.50 -3.33 12.49
N THR A 497 33.37 -3.09 11.50
CA THR A 497 34.68 -2.46 11.69
C THR A 497 34.83 -1.27 10.75
N ALA A 498 35.23 -0.12 11.28
CA ALA A 498 35.51 1.08 10.50
C ALA A 498 36.54 1.95 11.23
N ASP A 499 37.66 2.29 10.59
CA ASP A 499 38.79 2.99 11.21
C ASP A 499 39.17 2.39 12.59
N ASN A 500 38.97 3.12 13.68
CA ASN A 500 39.25 2.69 15.06
C ASN A 500 38.00 2.12 15.79
N TYR A 501 36.87 1.99 15.11
CA TYR A 501 35.63 1.47 15.66
C TYR A 501 35.45 -0.02 15.34
N ALA A 502 35.10 -0.80 16.35
CA ALA A 502 34.65 -2.18 16.21
C ALA A 502 33.51 -2.46 17.18
N ASN A 503 32.37 -2.93 16.68
CA ASN A 503 31.23 -3.32 17.51
C ASN A 503 30.65 -4.65 17.01
N THR A 504 30.12 -5.46 17.92
CA THR A 504 29.56 -6.78 17.62
C THR A 504 28.22 -6.93 18.33
N MET A 505 27.22 -7.38 17.57
CA MET A 505 25.84 -7.54 18.03
C MET A 505 25.33 -8.95 17.71
N LYS A 506 24.36 -9.43 18.49
CA LYS A 506 23.82 -10.80 18.41
C LYS A 506 22.52 -10.82 17.61
N MET A 507 22.33 -11.81 16.76
CA MET A 507 21.09 -12.07 16.02
C MET A 507 20.66 -13.53 16.09
N ILE A 508 19.38 -13.80 15.85
CA ILE A 508 18.78 -15.14 15.91
C ILE A 508 18.08 -15.41 14.57
N LEU A 509 18.58 -16.40 13.84
CA LEU A 509 17.94 -16.92 12.63
C LEU A 509 17.01 -18.07 13.02
N THR A 510 15.74 -17.97 12.67
CA THR A 510 14.74 -19.03 12.82
C THR A 510 14.27 -19.45 11.44
N LYS A 511 14.35 -20.73 11.11
CA LYS A 511 13.77 -21.32 9.89
C LYS A 511 12.67 -22.29 10.23
#